data_AF-A0A7C2Y8X5-F1
#
_entry.id   AF-A0A7C2Y8X5-F1
#
_cell.length_a   1.000
_cell.length_b   1.000
_cell.length_c   1.000
_cell.angle_alpha   90.00
_cell.angle_beta   90.00
_cell.angle_gamma   90.00
#
_symmetry.space_group_name_H-M   'P 1'
#
loop_
_entity.id
_entity.type
_entity.pdbx_description
1 polymer ?
#
loop_
_entity_poly.entity_id
_entity_poly.type
_entity_poly.pdbx_seq_one_letter_code
_entity_poly.pdbx_strand_id
1 'polypeptide(L)'
;MWKFIQKKNLVSSLIFIFCFFSFGEKEIYVRILEDKNIKEIELEEYIAGVVSKEMGEKFPVEALKAQSVVSRTYTIWKKLKNSNGSYDVENSIYNQVYGVCKSEKIKSAVMETKGEILITPDGKIIPVFFHSCCGGQTTNPSDVWKGNYTFEKSTIDPYCETSTYSFWEKTFSKKYISNVFGIQVEKIIIKERDKTGRVKNLQIISKDGKIKNLTGNEFRIKLNEKTKIFFN
;
A
#
# COMPACT_ATOMS: atom_id res chain seq x y z
N MET A 1 26.62 -4.60 16.58
CA MET A 1 27.01 -5.85 15.88
C MET A 1 25.73 -6.58 15.52
N TRP A 2 25.53 -6.92 14.25
CA TRP A 2 24.25 -7.38 13.69
C TRP A 2 24.14 -8.90 13.88
N LYS A 3 23.03 -9.40 14.43
CA LYS A 3 22.81 -10.84 14.66
C LYS A 3 21.53 -11.27 13.95
N PHE A 4 21.68 -12.09 12.92
CA PHE A 4 20.58 -12.62 12.14
C PHE A 4 20.12 -13.94 12.76
N ILE A 5 18.83 -14.05 13.10
CA ILE A 5 18.23 -15.29 13.61
C ILE A 5 17.11 -15.71 12.67
N GLN A 6 17.29 -16.88 12.04
CA GLN A 6 16.32 -17.50 11.13
C GLN A 6 15.37 -18.41 11.92
N LYS A 7 14.06 -18.18 11.85
CA LYS A 7 13.04 -19.17 12.24
C LYS A 7 12.27 -19.63 11.00
N LYS A 8 12.28 -20.93 10.73
CA LYS A 8 11.43 -21.56 9.71
C LYS A 8 10.07 -21.88 10.32
N ASN A 9 8.98 -21.34 9.78
CA ASN A 9 7.64 -21.89 9.96
C ASN A 9 6.91 -21.93 8.62
N LEU A 10 6.20 -23.03 8.39
CA LEU A 10 5.61 -23.48 7.13
C LEU A 10 4.28 -22.77 6.82
N VAL A 11 4.22 -22.09 5.67
CA VAL A 11 3.01 -22.03 4.83
C VAL A 11 3.47 -22.24 3.38
N SER A 12 3.04 -23.34 2.78
CA SER A 12 3.43 -23.79 1.45
C SER A 12 3.03 -22.79 0.38
N SER A 13 3.97 -21.92 -0.04
CA SER A 13 4.13 -21.26 -1.35
C SER A 13 4.96 -19.97 -1.26
N LEU A 14 5.10 -19.38 -0.07
CA LEU A 14 5.99 -18.26 0.19
C LEU A 14 6.94 -18.63 1.32
N ILE A 15 8.25 -18.62 1.04
CA ILE A 15 9.25 -18.63 2.11
C ILE A 15 9.19 -17.25 2.77
N PHE A 16 8.37 -17.10 3.81
CA PHE A 16 8.47 -15.95 4.71
C PHE A 16 9.73 -16.14 5.56
N ILE A 17 10.82 -15.47 5.19
CA ILE A 17 11.97 -15.33 6.08
C ILE A 17 11.60 -14.24 7.08
N PHE A 18 11.02 -14.64 8.20
CA PHE A 18 10.97 -13.80 9.39
C PHE A 18 12.38 -13.73 9.96
N CYS A 19 13.13 -12.72 9.57
CA CYS A 19 14.35 -12.34 10.29
C CYS A 19 13.96 -11.37 11.39
N PHE A 20 14.09 -11.83 12.63
CA PHE A 20 13.96 -10.96 13.79
C PHE A 20 15.14 -10.00 13.80
N PHE A 21 14.86 -8.72 13.56
CA PHE A 21 15.78 -7.65 13.92
C PHE A 21 15.49 -7.26 15.36
N SER A 22 16.25 -7.81 16.30
CA SER A 22 16.35 -7.21 17.63
C SER A 22 17.26 -5.98 17.50
N PHE A 23 16.66 -4.83 17.22
CA PHE A 23 17.32 -3.56 17.48
C PHE A 23 17.55 -3.50 18.99
N GLY A 24 18.81 -3.55 19.42
CA GLY A 24 19.15 -3.32 20.82
C GLY A 24 18.65 -1.94 21.24
N GLU A 25 17.70 -1.91 22.19
CA GLU A 25 17.20 -0.79 23.03
C GLU A 25 17.17 0.65 22.45
N LYS A 26 17.25 0.84 21.13
CA LYS A 26 17.10 2.14 20.50
C LYS A 26 15.70 2.24 19.94
N GLU A 27 14.92 3.11 20.55
CA GLU A 27 13.64 3.57 20.02
C GLU A 27 13.88 4.18 18.64
N ILE A 28 13.16 3.66 17.64
CA ILE A 28 13.23 4.16 16.27
C ILE A 28 12.15 5.23 16.15
N TYR A 29 12.51 6.39 15.61
CA TYR A 29 11.56 7.44 15.31
C TYR A 29 11.33 7.60 13.81
N VAL A 30 10.11 8.01 13.46
CA VAL A 30 9.65 8.24 12.09
C VAL A 30 9.21 9.69 11.96
N ARG A 31 9.74 10.39 10.94
CA ARG A 31 9.34 11.74 10.57
C ARG A 31 8.17 11.67 9.59
N ILE A 32 7.01 12.15 10.01
CA ILE A 32 5.76 12.10 9.26
C ILE A 32 5.39 13.50 8.79
N LEU A 33 5.16 13.66 7.49
CA LEU A 33 4.56 14.86 6.93
C LEU A 33 3.03 14.81 7.05
N GLU A 34 2.45 15.78 7.75
CA GLU A 34 1.00 15.94 7.94
C GLU A 34 0.64 17.44 7.88
N ASP A 35 -0.27 17.82 6.99
CA ASP A 35 -0.71 19.22 6.82
C ASP A 35 0.44 20.24 6.71
N LYS A 36 1.49 19.90 5.95
CA LYS A 36 2.74 20.67 5.76
C LYS A 36 3.64 20.77 7.00
N ASN A 37 3.30 20.10 8.09
CA ASN A 37 4.12 20.01 9.29
C ASN A 37 4.81 18.65 9.36
N ILE A 38 5.99 18.61 9.97
CA ILE A 38 6.73 17.37 10.19
C ILE A 38 6.68 17.04 11.68
N LYS A 39 6.21 15.84 12.00
CA LYS A 39 6.17 15.30 13.36
C LYS A 39 7.09 14.12 13.46
N GLU A 40 7.78 13.99 14.58
CA GLU A 40 8.59 12.82 14.90
C GLU A 40 7.84 11.97 15.92
N ILE A 41 7.61 10.70 15.60
CA ILE A 41 6.83 9.75 16.42
C ILE A 41 7.62 8.46 16.57
N GLU A 42 7.53 7.82 17.73
CA GLU A 42 8.09 6.49 17.95
C GLU A 42 7.46 5.49 16.97
N LEU A 43 8.27 4.58 16.41
CA LEU A 43 7.87 3.71 15.33
C LEU A 43 6.68 2.83 15.70
N GLU A 44 6.69 2.20 16.86
CA GLU A 44 5.60 1.30 17.27
C GLU A 44 4.31 2.08 17.54
N GLU A 45 4.38 3.28 18.12
CA GLU A 45 3.24 4.20 18.22
C GLU A 45 2.68 4.57 16.83
N TYR A 46 3.57 4.90 15.89
CA TYR A 46 3.17 5.18 14.51
C TYR A 46 2.47 3.97 13.86
N ILE A 47 3.03 2.76 14.00
CA ILE A 47 2.46 1.54 13.43
C ILE A 47 1.09 1.23 14.05
N ALA A 48 0.91 1.43 15.35
CA ALA A 48 -0.41 1.30 15.98
C ALA A 48 -1.43 2.27 15.36
N GLY A 49 -1.01 3.50 15.07
CA GLY A 49 -1.85 4.48 14.39
C GLY A 49 -2.21 4.08 12.97
N VAL A 50 -1.25 3.54 12.20
CA VAL A 50 -1.48 3.03 10.85
C VAL A 50 -2.46 1.86 10.86
N VAL A 51 -2.19 0.82 11.67
CA VAL A 51 -3.07 -0.37 11.75
C VAL A 51 -4.49 0.02 12.18
N SER A 52 -4.62 1.00 13.08
CA SER A 52 -5.92 1.51 13.50
C SER A 52 -6.72 2.17 12.38
N LYS A 53 -6.06 2.79 11.41
CA LYS A 53 -6.73 3.47 10.28
C LYS A 53 -6.93 2.57 9.08
N GLU A 54 -6.01 1.65 8.81
CA GLU A 54 -6.04 0.78 7.64
C GLU A 54 -6.95 -0.46 7.82
N MET A 55 -7.06 -1.01 9.03
CA MET A 55 -7.90 -2.20 9.31
C MET A 55 -8.98 -1.95 10.35
N GLY A 56 -8.64 -1.23 11.42
CA GLY A 56 -9.52 -1.08 12.58
C GLY A 56 -9.60 -2.33 13.46
N GLU A 57 -10.12 -2.19 14.67
CA GLU A 57 -9.98 -3.19 15.74
C GLU A 57 -10.79 -4.48 15.58
N LYS A 58 -11.81 -4.47 14.70
CA LYS A 58 -12.71 -5.61 14.49
C LYS A 58 -12.03 -6.78 13.78
N PHE A 59 -10.91 -6.55 13.12
CA PHE A 59 -10.18 -7.61 12.43
C PHE A 59 -9.60 -8.65 13.41
N PRO A 60 -9.41 -9.91 12.98
CA PRO A 60 -8.74 -10.93 13.77
C PRO A 60 -7.33 -10.51 14.22
N VAL A 61 -6.90 -10.94 15.40
CA VAL A 61 -5.61 -10.51 15.98
C VAL A 61 -4.42 -10.88 15.09
N GLU A 62 -4.42 -12.05 14.47
CA GLU A 62 -3.36 -12.47 13.54
C GLU A 62 -3.32 -11.61 12.27
N ALA A 63 -4.48 -11.10 11.82
CA ALA A 63 -4.53 -10.16 10.70
C ALA A 63 -3.94 -8.79 11.09
N LEU A 64 -4.20 -8.32 12.32
CA LEU A 64 -3.60 -7.10 12.87
C LEU A 64 -2.07 -7.24 13.03
N LYS A 65 -1.58 -8.41 13.48
CA LYS A 65 -0.14 -8.72 13.56
C LYS A 65 0.50 -8.70 12.18
N ALA A 66 -0.09 -9.38 11.20
CA ALA A 66 0.40 -9.39 9.83
C ALA A 66 0.48 -7.96 9.25
N GLN A 67 -0.56 -7.15 9.44
CA GLN A 67 -0.55 -5.75 9.01
C GLN A 67 0.48 -4.90 9.77
N SER A 68 0.75 -5.19 11.04
CA SER A 68 1.80 -4.49 11.80
C SER A 68 3.17 -4.72 11.18
N VAL A 69 3.52 -5.96 10.86
CA VAL A 69 4.78 -6.33 10.20
C VAL A 69 4.88 -5.70 8.80
N VAL A 70 3.81 -5.78 8.01
CA VAL A 70 3.77 -5.17 6.67
C VAL A 70 3.90 -3.65 6.75
N SER A 71 3.17 -3.01 7.67
CA SER A 71 3.20 -1.56 7.83
C SER A 71 4.59 -1.09 8.24
N ARG A 72 5.22 -1.77 9.22
CA ARG A 72 6.57 -1.48 9.68
C ARG A 72 7.61 -1.64 8.57
N THR A 73 7.51 -2.72 7.80
CA THR A 73 8.39 -2.97 6.65
C THR A 73 8.30 -1.83 5.64
N TYR A 74 7.09 -1.39 5.29
CA TYR A 74 6.88 -0.27 4.38
C TYR A 74 7.52 1.03 4.91
N THR A 75 7.29 1.35 6.19
CA THR A 75 7.82 2.56 6.83
C THR A 75 9.34 2.59 6.80
N ILE A 76 10.01 1.49 7.17
CA ILE A 76 11.47 1.43 7.14
C ILE A 76 12.00 1.49 5.70
N TRP A 77 11.37 0.78 4.77
CA TRP A 77 11.74 0.84 3.36
C TRP A 77 11.66 2.27 2.81
N LYS A 78 10.58 3.01 3.13
CA LYS A 78 10.41 4.42 2.75
C LYS A 78 11.43 5.33 3.42
N LYS A 79 11.69 5.15 4.71
CA LYS A 79 12.71 5.91 5.46
C LYS A 79 14.09 5.77 4.82
N LEU A 80 14.49 4.55 4.43
CA LEU A 80 15.76 4.32 3.73
C LEU A 80 15.79 4.95 2.35
N LYS A 81 14.68 4.87 1.60
CA LYS A 81 14.58 5.48 0.26
C LYS A 81 14.59 7.00 0.29
N ASN A 82 14.06 7.60 1.37
CA ASN A 82 13.96 9.03 1.60
C ASN A 82 15.02 9.53 2.60
N SER A 83 16.18 8.87 2.72
CA SER A 83 17.17 9.18 3.75
C SER A 83 17.66 10.64 3.76
N ASN A 84 17.65 11.29 2.58
CA ASN A 84 18.04 12.69 2.40
C ASN A 84 16.84 13.67 2.43
N GLY A 85 15.63 13.17 2.67
CA GLY A 85 14.41 13.95 2.75
C GLY A 85 14.20 14.59 4.13
N SER A 86 13.37 15.62 4.17
CA SER A 86 12.93 16.25 5.42
C SER A 86 11.97 15.37 6.24
N TYR A 87 11.29 14.42 5.58
CA TYR A 87 10.39 13.46 6.18
C TYR A 87 10.61 12.05 5.62
N ASP A 88 10.19 11.03 6.37
CA ASP A 88 10.35 9.62 6.02
C ASP A 88 9.11 9.11 5.27
N VAL A 89 7.93 9.43 5.79
CA VAL A 89 6.60 9.07 5.25
C VAL A 89 5.65 10.26 5.29
N GLU A 90 4.63 10.26 4.43
CA GLU A 90 3.56 11.28 4.42
C GLU A 90 2.26 10.61 4.87
N ASN A 91 1.47 11.29 5.72
CA ASN A 91 0.14 10.85 6.10
C ASN A 91 -0.83 11.06 4.92
N SER A 92 -0.84 10.12 3.99
CA SER A 92 -1.68 10.18 2.79
C SER A 92 -1.99 8.79 2.28
N ILE A 93 -3.06 8.68 1.49
CA ILE A 93 -3.43 7.45 0.77
C ILE A 93 -2.37 6.99 -0.24
N TYR A 94 -1.35 7.81 -0.51
CA TYR A 94 -0.20 7.45 -1.35
C TYR A 94 0.91 6.75 -0.57
N ASN A 95 0.86 6.80 0.76
CA ASN A 95 1.70 6.00 1.65
C ASN A 95 0.81 5.19 2.59
N GLN A 96 0.61 5.66 3.82
CA GLN A 96 -0.19 5.01 4.85
C GLN A 96 -0.98 6.08 5.59
N VAL A 97 -2.24 5.77 5.91
CA VAL A 97 -3.07 6.67 6.70
C VAL A 97 -2.71 6.48 8.18
N TYR A 98 -2.35 7.58 8.84
CA TYR A 98 -2.05 7.61 10.26
C TYR A 98 -3.14 8.35 11.05
N GLY A 99 -3.40 7.87 12.26
CA GLY A 99 -4.11 8.60 13.29
C GLY A 99 -3.99 7.92 14.64
N VAL A 100 -4.14 8.68 15.72
CA VAL A 100 -3.93 8.17 17.10
C VAL A 100 -4.75 6.91 17.36
N CYS A 101 -4.07 5.85 17.80
CA CYS A 101 -4.69 4.57 18.14
C CYS A 101 -5.16 4.56 19.61
N LYS A 102 -6.44 4.24 19.80
CA LYS A 102 -7.05 4.09 21.14
C LYS A 102 -7.36 2.65 21.52
N SER A 103 -7.10 1.69 20.64
CA SER A 103 -7.48 0.29 20.83
C SER A 103 -6.32 -0.51 21.44
N GLU A 104 -6.52 -1.05 22.64
CA GLU A 104 -5.51 -1.87 23.33
C GLU A 104 -5.21 -3.17 22.58
N LYS A 105 -6.21 -3.75 21.89
CA LYS A 105 -6.03 -4.93 21.04
C LYS A 105 -5.02 -4.66 19.91
N ILE A 106 -5.11 -3.50 19.28
CA ILE A 106 -4.19 -3.11 18.21
C ILE A 106 -2.80 -2.87 18.78
N LYS A 107 -2.69 -2.12 19.89
CA LYS A 107 -1.41 -1.88 20.56
C LYS A 107 -0.73 -3.19 20.95
N SER A 108 -1.46 -4.15 21.51
CA SER A 108 -0.93 -5.48 21.85
C SER A 108 -0.40 -6.20 20.60
N ALA A 109 -1.16 -6.24 19.50
CA ALA A 109 -0.73 -6.89 18.26
C ALA A 109 0.54 -6.26 17.66
N VAL A 110 0.67 -4.93 17.73
CA VAL A 110 1.87 -4.21 17.30
C VAL A 110 3.07 -4.57 18.18
N MET A 111 2.88 -4.55 19.50
CA MET A 111 3.94 -4.85 20.46
C MET A 111 4.39 -6.31 20.42
N GLU A 112 3.46 -7.25 20.20
CA GLU A 112 3.76 -8.67 20.01
C GLU A 112 4.60 -8.94 18.76
N THR A 113 4.59 -8.02 17.78
CA THR A 113 5.39 -8.08 16.55
C THR A 113 6.46 -6.98 16.50
N LYS A 114 6.84 -6.43 17.66
CA LYS A 114 7.79 -5.31 17.75
C LYS A 114 9.10 -5.64 17.04
N GLY A 115 9.53 -4.73 16.16
CA GLY A 115 10.77 -4.90 15.39
C GLY A 115 10.74 -5.95 14.28
N GLU A 116 9.63 -6.68 14.09
CA GLU A 116 9.50 -7.63 12.98
C GLU A 116 9.28 -6.90 11.66
N ILE A 117 10.11 -7.23 10.67
CA ILE A 117 10.06 -6.71 9.30
C ILE A 117 10.31 -7.83 8.29
N LEU A 118 9.87 -7.64 7.05
CA LEU A 118 10.10 -8.56 5.94
C LEU A 118 11.36 -8.18 5.16
N ILE A 119 12.25 -9.15 5.01
CA ILE A 119 13.48 -9.02 4.23
C ILE A 119 13.60 -10.12 3.19
N THR A 120 14.31 -9.81 2.10
CA THR A 120 14.68 -10.76 1.07
C THR A 120 15.74 -11.75 1.61
N PRO A 121 15.95 -12.90 0.94
CA PRO A 121 17.02 -13.84 1.31
C PRO A 121 18.43 -13.22 1.30
N ASP A 122 18.67 -12.19 0.48
CA ASP A 122 19.92 -11.42 0.45
C ASP A 122 19.97 -10.26 1.47
N GLY A 123 19.01 -10.19 2.39
CA GLY A 123 19.03 -9.27 3.54
C GLY A 123 18.53 -7.85 3.24
N LYS A 124 17.93 -7.61 2.08
CA LYS A 124 17.35 -6.31 1.72
C LYS A 124 15.90 -6.21 2.22
N ILE A 125 15.46 -5.01 2.58
CA ILE A 125 14.07 -4.79 2.97
C ILE A 125 13.16 -4.94 1.75
N ILE A 126 12.07 -5.71 1.90
CA ILE A 126 11.12 -5.97 0.82
C ILE A 126 10.24 -4.73 0.57
N PRO A 127 10.05 -4.29 -0.69
CA PRO A 127 9.06 -3.27 -1.03
C PRO A 127 7.64 -3.87 -0.93
N VAL A 128 7.04 -3.77 0.26
CA VAL A 128 5.71 -4.33 0.51
C VAL A 128 4.59 -3.36 0.11
N PHE A 129 3.53 -3.89 -0.51
CA PHE A 129 2.33 -3.14 -0.84
C PHE A 129 1.11 -3.89 -0.32
N PHE A 130 0.14 -3.16 0.20
CA PHE A 130 -1.13 -3.71 0.68
C PHE A 130 -2.30 -2.85 0.18
N HIS A 131 -3.49 -3.43 0.16
CA HIS A 131 -4.71 -2.79 -0.31
C HIS A 131 -5.92 -3.48 0.32
N SER A 132 -7.06 -2.79 0.39
CA SER A 132 -8.23 -3.26 1.15
C SER A 132 -8.99 -4.42 0.51
N CYS A 133 -9.11 -4.47 -0.83
CA CYS A 133 -9.60 -5.66 -1.51
C CYS A 133 -9.02 -5.82 -2.92
N CYS A 134 -8.61 -7.05 -3.23
CA CYS A 134 -8.01 -7.44 -4.49
C CYS A 134 -9.05 -7.86 -5.56
N GLY A 135 -10.33 -8.02 -5.21
CA GLY A 135 -11.35 -8.48 -6.14
C GLY A 135 -11.20 -9.94 -6.60
N GLY A 136 -10.56 -10.79 -5.77
CA GLY A 136 -10.40 -12.24 -6.00
C GLY A 136 -8.98 -12.67 -6.40
N GLN A 137 -8.13 -11.73 -6.86
CA GLN A 137 -6.74 -12.03 -7.20
C GLN A 137 -5.85 -10.78 -7.04
N THR A 138 -4.68 -10.94 -6.41
CA THR A 138 -3.68 -9.87 -6.33
C THR A 138 -2.97 -9.69 -7.67
N THR A 139 -2.55 -8.47 -8.00
CA THR A 139 -1.76 -8.20 -9.22
C THR A 139 -0.26 -8.16 -8.92
N ASN A 140 0.57 -8.37 -9.94
CA ASN A 140 2.01 -8.23 -9.77
C ASN A 140 2.37 -6.75 -9.60
N PRO A 141 3.28 -6.38 -8.69
CA PRO A 141 3.71 -4.99 -8.57
C PRO A 141 4.27 -4.41 -9.87
N SER A 142 4.93 -5.23 -10.71
CA SER A 142 5.45 -4.79 -12.01
C SER A 142 4.36 -4.39 -13.02
N ASP A 143 3.12 -4.85 -12.83
CA ASP A 143 1.98 -4.46 -13.68
C ASP A 143 1.33 -3.14 -13.21
N VAL A 144 1.66 -2.66 -12.00
CA VAL A 144 1.12 -1.42 -11.41
C VAL A 144 2.15 -0.31 -11.30
N TRP A 145 3.38 -0.65 -10.89
CA TRP A 145 4.48 0.27 -10.65
C TRP A 145 5.68 -0.08 -11.52
N LYS A 146 6.44 0.95 -11.91
CA LYS A 146 7.72 0.77 -12.60
C LYS A 146 8.76 0.28 -11.60
N GLY A 147 9.41 -0.84 -11.90
CA GLY A 147 10.48 -1.39 -11.06
C GLY A 147 10.71 -2.87 -11.34
N ASN A 148 11.76 -3.43 -10.75
CA ASN A 148 12.01 -4.86 -10.75
C ASN A 148 11.59 -5.46 -9.40
N TYR A 149 10.47 -6.16 -9.41
CA TYR A 149 9.87 -6.79 -8.23
C TYR A 149 9.94 -8.30 -8.44
N THR A 150 10.70 -8.99 -7.58
CA THR A 150 11.06 -10.40 -7.79
C THR A 150 10.36 -11.36 -6.82
N PHE A 151 9.79 -10.84 -5.74
CA PHE A 151 9.23 -11.66 -4.65
C PHE A 151 7.70 -11.66 -4.64
N GLU A 152 7.08 -10.60 -5.13
CA GLU A 152 5.64 -10.40 -5.13
C GLU A 152 5.03 -10.96 -6.42
N LYS A 153 4.35 -12.10 -6.30
CA LYS A 153 3.60 -12.71 -7.40
C LYS A 153 2.11 -12.59 -7.16
N SER A 154 1.38 -12.37 -8.26
CA SER A 154 -0.06 -12.49 -8.31
C SER A 154 -0.50 -13.83 -7.71
N THR A 155 -1.44 -13.77 -6.76
CA THR A 155 -1.93 -14.89 -5.98
C THR A 155 -3.46 -14.81 -5.89
N ILE A 156 -4.12 -15.97 -6.00
CA ILE A 156 -5.57 -16.07 -5.84
C ILE A 156 -5.93 -15.82 -4.38
N ASP A 157 -6.97 -15.00 -4.15
CA ASP A 157 -7.47 -14.67 -2.82
C ASP A 157 -8.97 -15.01 -2.75
N PRO A 158 -9.32 -16.21 -2.24
CA PRO A 158 -10.71 -16.65 -2.18
C PRO A 158 -11.53 -15.89 -1.14
N TYR A 159 -10.91 -15.09 -0.27
CA TYR A 159 -11.59 -14.40 0.83
C TYR A 159 -12.07 -12.99 0.44
N CYS A 160 -11.56 -12.42 -0.65
CA CYS A 160 -11.96 -11.07 -1.07
C CYS A 160 -13.27 -11.01 -1.83
N GLU A 161 -13.69 -12.09 -2.49
CA GLU A 161 -14.92 -12.10 -3.30
C GLU A 161 -16.17 -11.80 -2.45
N THR A 162 -16.18 -12.27 -1.21
CA THR A 162 -17.27 -12.05 -0.24
C THR A 162 -17.22 -10.68 0.43
N SER A 163 -16.21 -9.86 0.16
CA SER A 163 -16.10 -8.51 0.72
C SER A 163 -17.18 -7.60 0.14
N THR A 164 -17.77 -6.74 0.97
CA THR A 164 -18.68 -5.68 0.49
C THR A 164 -18.00 -4.66 -0.43
N TYR A 165 -16.66 -4.69 -0.51
CA TYR A 165 -15.85 -3.86 -1.38
C TYR A 165 -15.42 -4.57 -2.67
N SER A 166 -15.84 -5.82 -2.91
CA SER A 166 -15.46 -6.60 -4.09
C SER A 166 -16.09 -6.06 -5.38
N PHE A 167 -17.26 -5.42 -5.27
CA PHE A 167 -17.96 -4.78 -6.38
C PHE A 167 -18.38 -3.36 -6.00
N TRP A 168 -18.11 -2.41 -6.88
CA TRP A 168 -18.60 -1.04 -6.76
C TRP A 168 -18.77 -0.43 -8.16
N GLU A 169 -19.71 0.50 -8.28
CA GLU A 169 -19.91 1.29 -9.49
C GLU A 169 -19.90 2.77 -9.14
N LYS A 170 -19.30 3.59 -10.01
CA LYS A 170 -19.30 5.03 -9.86
C LYS A 170 -19.44 5.73 -11.19
N THR A 171 -20.40 6.64 -11.25
CA THR A 171 -20.69 7.43 -12.45
C THR A 171 -20.06 8.81 -12.36
N PHE A 172 -19.37 9.21 -13.42
CA PHE A 172 -18.78 10.54 -13.56
C PHE A 172 -19.35 11.25 -14.78
N SER A 173 -19.57 12.56 -14.67
CA SER A 173 -19.96 13.35 -15.84
C SER A 173 -18.78 13.50 -16.81
N LYS A 174 -19.08 13.57 -18.11
CA LYS A 174 -18.08 13.84 -19.16
C LYS A 174 -17.31 15.14 -18.90
N LYS A 175 -17.97 16.16 -18.35
CA LYS A 175 -17.38 17.43 -17.92
C LYS A 175 -16.36 17.22 -16.79
N TYR A 176 -16.69 16.39 -15.80
CA TYR A 176 -15.78 16.09 -14.69
C TYR A 176 -14.49 15.42 -15.18
N ILE A 177 -14.60 14.33 -15.94
CA ILE A 177 -13.43 13.64 -16.51
C ILE A 177 -12.62 14.61 -17.39
N SER A 178 -13.29 15.45 -18.17
CA SER A 178 -12.61 16.43 -19.02
C SER A 178 -11.77 17.42 -18.21
N ASN A 179 -12.31 17.90 -17.10
CA ASN A 179 -11.60 18.80 -16.18
C ASN A 179 -10.42 18.12 -15.49
N VAL A 180 -10.58 16.86 -15.06
CA VAL A 180 -9.51 16.09 -14.39
C VAL A 180 -8.32 15.88 -15.34
N PHE A 181 -8.58 15.54 -16.59
CA PHE A 181 -7.53 15.20 -17.55
C PHE A 181 -7.07 16.38 -18.42
N GLY A 182 -7.71 17.54 -18.30
CA GLY A 182 -7.41 18.76 -19.05
C GLY A 182 -7.67 18.60 -20.56
N ILE A 183 -8.69 17.82 -20.93
CA ILE A 183 -8.99 17.48 -22.32
C ILE A 183 -10.50 17.32 -22.50
N GLN A 184 -11.08 17.78 -23.61
CA GLN A 184 -12.50 17.55 -23.89
C GLN A 184 -12.73 16.09 -24.29
N VAL A 185 -12.93 15.22 -23.30
CA VAL A 185 -13.10 13.78 -23.47
C VAL A 185 -14.27 13.55 -24.43
N GLU A 186 -14.09 12.71 -25.44
CA GLU A 186 -15.15 12.18 -26.28
C GLU A 186 -15.39 10.70 -25.98
N LYS A 187 -14.30 9.93 -25.90
CA LYS A 187 -14.32 8.48 -25.69
C LYS A 187 -13.14 8.05 -24.80
N ILE A 188 -13.34 6.98 -24.04
CA ILE A 188 -12.29 6.27 -23.30
C ILE A 188 -12.23 4.84 -23.84
N ILE A 189 -11.03 4.36 -24.18
CA ILE A 189 -10.82 3.01 -24.72
C ILE A 189 -9.80 2.28 -23.85
N ILE A 190 -10.18 1.10 -23.35
CA ILE A 190 -9.24 0.19 -22.68
C ILE A 190 -8.42 -0.50 -23.77
N LYS A 191 -7.09 -0.38 -23.68
CA LYS A 191 -6.15 -0.94 -24.66
C LYS A 191 -5.58 -2.27 -24.21
N GLU A 192 -5.37 -2.45 -22.92
CA GLU A 192 -4.78 -3.65 -22.35
C GLU A 192 -5.29 -3.88 -20.93
N ARG A 193 -5.51 -5.15 -20.58
CA ARG A 193 -5.73 -5.61 -19.21
C ARG A 193 -4.62 -6.58 -18.82
N ASP A 194 -4.25 -6.59 -17.54
CA ASP A 194 -3.32 -7.58 -17.00
C ASP A 194 -4.00 -8.96 -16.88
N LYS A 195 -3.24 -9.98 -16.44
CA LYS A 195 -3.74 -11.34 -16.25
C LYS A 195 -4.84 -11.46 -15.18
N THR A 196 -4.98 -10.45 -14.32
CA THR A 196 -6.03 -10.37 -13.28
C THR A 196 -7.27 -9.60 -13.76
N GLY A 197 -7.27 -9.12 -15.01
CA GLY A 197 -8.36 -8.33 -15.58
C GLY A 197 -8.30 -6.84 -15.24
N ARG A 198 -7.31 -6.36 -14.47
CA ARG A 198 -7.17 -4.91 -14.18
C ARG A 198 -6.74 -4.16 -15.43
N VAL A 199 -7.21 -2.92 -15.58
CA VAL A 199 -6.80 -2.07 -16.71
C VAL A 199 -5.34 -1.70 -16.57
N LYS A 200 -4.53 -2.15 -17.53
CA LYS A 200 -3.10 -1.82 -17.59
C LYS A 200 -2.89 -0.53 -18.38
N ASN A 201 -3.45 -0.47 -19.59
CA ASN A 201 -3.34 0.68 -20.49
C ASN A 201 -4.71 1.11 -21.03
N LEU A 202 -4.92 2.42 -21.13
CA LEU A 202 -6.11 3.03 -21.72
C LEU A 202 -5.79 4.31 -22.50
N GLN A 203 -6.73 4.73 -23.33
CA GLN A 203 -6.68 5.93 -24.14
C GLN A 203 -7.89 6.82 -23.88
N ILE A 204 -7.65 8.09 -23.61
CA ILE A 204 -8.69 9.13 -23.64
C ILE A 204 -8.58 9.84 -24.99
N ILE A 205 -9.65 9.78 -25.78
CA ILE A 205 -9.77 10.44 -27.08
C ILE A 205 -10.65 11.66 -26.90
N SER A 206 -10.22 12.80 -27.41
CA SER A 206 -10.97 14.05 -27.35
C SER A 206 -11.82 14.31 -28.58
N LYS A 207 -12.70 15.31 -28.46
CA LYS A 207 -13.52 15.79 -29.59
C LYS A 207 -12.69 16.30 -30.77
N ASP A 208 -11.55 16.92 -30.50
CA ASP A 208 -10.60 17.40 -31.52
C ASP A 208 -9.60 16.33 -31.97
N GLY A 209 -9.82 15.06 -31.62
CA GLY A 209 -9.02 13.91 -32.09
C GLY A 209 -7.70 13.70 -31.35
N LYS A 210 -7.37 14.49 -30.33
CA LYS A 210 -6.18 14.27 -29.49
C LYS A 210 -6.33 13.00 -28.67
N ILE A 211 -5.23 12.26 -28.55
CA ILE A 211 -5.16 11.00 -27.80
C ILE A 211 -4.23 11.18 -26.61
N LYS A 212 -4.74 10.83 -25.42
CA LYS A 212 -3.96 10.78 -24.19
C LYS A 212 -3.86 9.33 -23.73
N ASN A 213 -2.65 8.78 -23.81
CA ASN A 213 -2.33 7.45 -23.30
C ASN A 213 -2.09 7.53 -21.79
N LEU A 214 -2.68 6.61 -21.03
CA LEU A 214 -2.52 6.50 -19.58
C LEU A 214 -2.48 5.04 -19.17
N THR A 215 -1.79 4.75 -18.08
CA THR A 215 -2.00 3.51 -17.35
C THR A 215 -3.32 3.57 -16.57
N GLY A 216 -3.89 2.40 -16.23
CA GLY A 216 -5.08 2.35 -15.36
C GLY A 216 -4.82 2.97 -13.98
N ASN A 217 -3.60 2.78 -13.44
CA ASN A 217 -3.22 3.36 -12.16
C ASN A 217 -3.13 4.90 -12.21
N GLU A 218 -2.53 5.49 -13.25
CA GLU A 218 -2.50 6.94 -13.43
C GLU A 218 -3.91 7.54 -13.58
N PHE A 219 -4.80 6.84 -14.29
CA PHE A 219 -6.19 7.25 -14.44
C PHE A 219 -6.92 7.27 -13.09
N ARG A 220 -6.77 6.20 -12.29
CA ARG A 220 -7.36 6.08 -10.96
C ARG A 220 -6.83 7.15 -9.99
N ILE A 221 -5.51 7.34 -9.93
CA ILE A 221 -4.88 8.35 -9.04
C ILE A 221 -5.41 9.75 -9.36
N LYS A 222 -5.42 10.15 -10.64
CA LYS A 222 -5.89 11.49 -11.03
C LYS A 222 -7.36 11.74 -10.72
N LEU A 223 -8.20 10.70 -10.83
CA LEU A 223 -9.59 10.82 -10.40
C LEU A 223 -9.67 10.97 -8.87
N ASN A 224 -8.96 10.14 -8.12
CA ASN A 224 -8.96 10.17 -6.65
C ASN A 224 -8.50 11.52 -6.08
N GLU A 225 -7.46 12.15 -6.66
CA GLU A 225 -6.97 13.48 -6.26
C GLU A 225 -8.05 14.57 -6.31
N LYS A 226 -8.97 14.44 -7.26
CA LYS A 226 -10.00 15.47 -7.54
C LYS A 226 -11.35 15.13 -6.94
N THR A 227 -11.61 13.88 -6.54
CA THR A 227 -12.90 13.46 -5.96
C THR A 227 -12.94 13.56 -4.44
N LYS A 228 -11.78 13.52 -3.74
CA LYS A 228 -11.70 13.21 -2.29
C LYS A 228 -12.44 11.92 -1.88
N ILE A 229 -12.79 11.07 -2.85
CA ILE A 229 -13.50 9.81 -2.66
C ILE A 229 -12.67 8.76 -3.38
N PHE A 230 -12.01 7.92 -2.59
CA PHE A 230 -11.02 6.95 -3.03
C PHE A 230 -11.69 5.66 -3.48
N PHE A 231 -11.25 5.14 -4.62
CA PHE A 231 -11.61 3.81 -5.09
C PHE A 231 -10.36 3.04 -5.52
N ASN A 232 -10.44 1.71 -5.36
CA ASN A 232 -9.38 0.75 -5.67
C ASN A 232 -9.36 0.37 -7.15
#